data_AF-A0A1B6IMN5-F1
#
_entry.id   AF-A0A1B6IMN5-F1
#
_cell.length_a   1.000
_cell.length_b   1.000
_cell.length_c   1.000
_cell.angle_alpha   90.00
_cell.angle_beta   90.00
_cell.angle_gamma   90.00
#
_symmetry.space_group_name_H-M   'P 1'
#
loop_
_entity.id
_entity.type
_entity.pdbx_description
1 polymer ?
#
loop_
_entity_poly.entity_id
_entity_poly.type
_entity_poly.pdbx_seq_one_letter_code
_entity_poly.pdbx_strand_id
1 'polypeptide(L)'
;CLYFVVADLANIDPMYQFSLKYFNQVFTSVITSSPPADELEARLQILLQEITLAIYTNVSRGLFERHKLVFSFMLCTSIFKNAGSISEAEWSFLLRGALAGSVVDPPKKTQSANTLRRPVDECH
;
A
#
# COMPACT_ATOMS: atom_id res chain seq x y z
N CYS A 1 -4.27 8.07 0.79
CA CYS A 1 -4.58 6.65 0.55
C CYS A 1 -5.42 6.06 1.70
N LEU A 2 -4.94 6.00 2.95
CA LEU A 2 -5.65 5.34 4.06
C LEU A 2 -7.04 5.92 4.39
N TYR A 3 -7.20 7.25 4.39
CA TYR A 3 -8.50 7.88 4.64
C TYR A 3 -9.57 7.42 3.63
N PHE A 4 -9.21 7.27 2.36
CA PHE A 4 -10.15 6.85 1.32
C PHE A 4 -10.66 5.43 1.59
N VAL A 5 -9.79 4.50 2.00
CA VAL A 5 -10.22 3.15 2.42
C VAL A 5 -11.24 3.20 3.55
N VAL A 6 -11.03 4.08 4.54
CA VAL A 6 -11.96 4.24 5.66
C VAL A 6 -13.27 4.89 5.22
N ALA A 7 -13.23 5.87 4.33
CA ALA A 7 -14.42 6.51 3.78
C ALA A 7 -15.24 5.54 2.90
N ASP A 8 -14.57 4.69 2.13
CA ASP A 8 -15.18 3.70 1.23
C ASP A 8 -15.92 2.60 2.00
N LEU A 9 -15.69 2.43 3.30
CA LEU A 9 -16.47 1.50 4.14
C LEU A 9 -17.96 1.85 4.17
N ALA A 10 -18.32 3.14 4.01
CA ALA A 10 -19.72 3.56 3.94
C ALA A 10 -20.45 2.97 2.72
N ASN A 11 -19.72 2.56 1.67
CA ASN A 11 -20.27 1.86 0.50
C ASN A 11 -20.60 0.39 0.80
N ILE A 12 -19.94 -0.22 1.80
CA ILE A 12 -20.23 -1.59 2.25
C ILE A 12 -21.48 -1.59 3.13
N ASP A 13 -21.52 -0.68 4.10
CA ASP A 13 -22.67 -0.50 4.98
C ASP A 13 -22.75 0.97 5.39
N PRO A 14 -23.90 1.65 5.21
CA PRO A 14 -24.07 3.05 5.60
C PRO A 14 -23.80 3.34 7.08
N MET A 15 -23.78 2.31 7.95
CA MET A 15 -23.42 2.43 9.35
C MET A 15 -21.92 2.76 9.56
N TYR A 16 -21.04 2.46 8.60
CA TYR A 16 -19.59 2.66 8.70
C TYR A 16 -19.13 4.04 8.24
N GLN A 17 -19.76 5.09 8.77
CA GLN A 17 -19.40 6.46 8.45
C GLN A 17 -18.38 7.02 9.41
N PHE A 18 -17.25 7.46 8.86
CA PHE A 18 -16.20 8.14 9.60
C PHE A 18 -15.95 9.53 9.01
N SER A 19 -15.83 10.52 9.88
CA SER A 19 -15.51 11.88 9.46
C SER A 19 -14.00 12.06 9.24
N LEU A 20 -13.64 13.00 8.37
CA LEU A 20 -12.24 13.42 8.21
C LEU A 20 -11.67 13.96 9.54
N LYS A 21 -12.51 14.63 10.34
CA LYS A 21 -12.12 15.15 11.67
C LYS A 21 -11.66 14.01 12.60
N TYR A 22 -12.43 12.92 12.66
CA TYR A 22 -12.06 11.74 13.44
C TYR A 22 -10.74 11.14 12.94
N PHE A 23 -10.59 10.99 11.62
CA PHE A 23 -9.35 10.46 11.04
C PHE A 23 -8.13 11.30 11.42
N ASN A 24 -8.23 12.64 11.31
CA ASN A 24 -7.17 13.55 11.71
C ASN A 24 -6.83 13.45 13.21
N GLN A 25 -7.81 13.23 14.07
CA GLN A 25 -7.55 13.04 15.50
C GLN A 25 -6.72 11.79 15.77
N VAL A 26 -7.05 10.67 15.11
CA VAL A 26 -6.26 9.44 15.22
C VAL A 26 -4.83 9.67 14.70
N PHE A 27 -4.71 10.33 13.55
CA PHE A 27 -3.42 10.63 12.93
C PHE A 27 -2.52 11.49 13.83
N THR A 28 -3.07 12.60 14.35
CA THR A 28 -2.35 13.47 15.29
C THR A 28 -1.98 12.73 16.58
N SER A 29 -2.90 11.92 17.11
CA SER A 29 -2.62 11.13 18.31
C SER A 29 -1.41 10.22 18.12
N VAL A 30 -1.33 9.52 16.98
CA VAL A 30 -0.21 8.63 16.68
C VAL A 30 1.09 9.41 16.53
N ILE A 31 1.09 10.55 15.83
CA ILE A 31 2.29 11.39 15.70
C ILE A 31 2.82 11.83 17.07
N THR A 32 1.93 12.16 18.01
CA THR A 32 2.31 12.60 19.35
C THR A 32 2.76 11.46 20.27
N SER A 33 2.21 10.26 20.11
CA SER A 33 2.52 9.12 20.99
C SER A 33 3.63 8.22 20.46
N SER A 34 3.94 8.29 19.16
CA SER A 34 4.98 7.46 18.54
C SER A 34 6.38 7.79 19.07
N PRO A 35 7.27 6.79 19.20
CA PRO A 35 8.66 7.02 19.59
C PRO A 35 9.36 7.98 18.63
N PRO A 36 10.16 8.95 19.13
CA PRO A 36 10.99 9.76 18.27
C PRO A 36 12.14 8.91 17.68
N ALA A 37 12.56 9.25 16.46
CA ALA A 37 13.75 8.72 15.82
C ALA A 37 14.56 9.87 15.23
N ASP A 38 15.89 9.77 15.31
CA ASP A 38 16.82 10.81 14.85
C ASP A 38 16.89 10.88 13.32
N GLU A 39 16.78 9.74 12.66
CA GLU A 39 16.73 9.65 11.21
C GLU A 39 15.29 9.85 10.71
N LEU A 40 15.12 10.77 9.76
CA LEU A 40 13.81 11.08 9.18
C LEU A 40 13.15 9.85 8.56
N GLU A 41 13.92 9.06 7.79
CA GLU A 41 13.39 7.87 7.12
C GLU A 41 12.91 6.83 8.14
N ALA A 42 13.70 6.57 9.19
CA ALA A 42 13.30 5.68 10.28
C ALA A 42 12.02 6.17 10.97
N ARG A 43 11.91 7.49 11.22
CA ARG A 43 10.70 8.09 11.81
C ARG A 43 9.48 7.90 10.91
N LEU A 44 9.62 8.08 9.60
CA LEU A 44 8.52 7.90 8.65
C LEU A 44 8.03 6.44 8.62
N GLN A 45 8.93 5.46 8.66
CA GLN A 45 8.56 4.05 8.70
C GLN A 45 7.82 3.69 10.00
N ILE A 46 8.29 4.18 11.15
CA ILE A 46 7.62 3.99 12.44
C ILE A 46 6.21 4.59 12.40
N LEU A 47 6.08 5.83 11.95
CA LEU A 47 4.78 6.51 11.85
C LEU A 47 3.83 5.76 10.92
N LEU A 48 4.30 5.30 9.76
CA LEU A 48 3.48 4.55 8.81
C LEU A 48 2.91 3.27 9.45
N GLN A 49 3.76 2.51 10.16
CA GLN A 49 3.35 1.30 10.85
C GLN A 49 2.34 1.59 11.97
N GLU A 50 2.65 2.55 12.84
CA GLU A 50 1.79 2.93 13.96
C GLU A 50 0.44 3.49 13.50
N ILE A 51 0.43 4.35 12.49
CA ILE A 51 -0.82 4.91 11.93
C ILE A 51 -1.66 3.79 11.32
N THR A 52 -1.04 2.88 10.55
CA THR A 52 -1.74 1.76 9.94
C THR A 52 -2.38 0.87 10.99
N LEU A 53 -1.64 0.52 12.04
CA LEU A 53 -2.14 -0.30 13.14
C LEU A 53 -3.24 0.40 13.93
N ALA A 54 -3.06 1.69 14.24
CA ALA A 54 -4.04 2.48 14.96
C ALA A 54 -5.36 2.60 14.19
N ILE A 55 -5.30 2.90 12.89
CA ILE A 55 -6.49 2.97 12.04
C ILE A 55 -7.18 1.60 11.96
N TYR A 56 -6.42 0.53 11.69
CA TYR A 56 -6.98 -0.81 11.62
C TYR A 56 -7.71 -1.18 12.92
N THR A 57 -7.06 -0.97 14.06
CA THR A 57 -7.61 -1.36 15.36
C THR A 57 -8.82 -0.51 15.74
N ASN A 58 -8.74 0.80 15.52
CA ASN A 58 -9.81 1.73 15.88
C ASN A 58 -11.07 1.50 15.03
N VAL A 59 -10.91 1.35 13.72
CA VAL A 59 -12.03 1.13 12.79
C VAL A 59 -12.60 -0.28 12.97
N SER A 60 -11.76 -1.31 13.13
CA SER A 60 -12.21 -2.69 13.29
C SER A 60 -13.06 -2.94 14.53
N ARG A 61 -12.92 -2.12 15.59
CA ARG A 61 -13.82 -2.19 16.76
C ARG A 61 -15.28 -1.84 16.43
N GLY A 62 -15.51 -1.01 15.42
CA GLY A 62 -16.85 -0.63 14.96
C GLY A 62 -17.39 -1.50 13.81
N LEU A 63 -16.60 -2.42 13.28
CA LEU A 63 -16.98 -3.29 12.16
C LEU A 63 -17.60 -4.60 12.64
N PHE A 64 -18.59 -5.10 11.88
CA PHE A 64 -19.02 -6.49 12.02
C PHE A 64 -17.90 -7.44 11.61
N GLU A 65 -17.80 -8.60 12.26
CA GLU A 65 -16.72 -9.58 12.03
C GLU A 65 -16.58 -9.96 10.56
N ARG A 66 -17.71 -10.15 9.87
CA ARG A 66 -17.76 -10.48 8.43
C ARG A 66 -17.09 -9.46 7.51
N HIS A 67 -16.94 -8.21 7.95
CA HIS A 67 -16.36 -7.12 7.14
C HIS A 67 -14.90 -6.82 7.49
N LYS A 68 -14.38 -7.33 8.62
CA LYS A 68 -13.00 -7.06 9.06
C LYS A 68 -11.96 -7.58 8.08
N LEU A 69 -12.18 -8.75 7.48
CA LEU A 69 -11.27 -9.32 6.50
C LEU A 69 -11.16 -8.46 5.24
N VAL A 70 -12.30 -8.02 4.70
CA VAL A 70 -12.35 -7.16 3.51
C VAL A 70 -11.68 -5.82 3.80
N PHE A 71 -11.95 -5.24 4.97
CA PHE A 71 -11.29 -4.00 5.40
C PHE A 71 -9.76 -4.17 5.49
N SER A 72 -9.27 -5.22 6.16
CA SER A 72 -7.83 -5.53 6.26
C SER A 72 -7.20 -5.64 4.86
N PHE A 73 -7.85 -6.37 3.97
CA PHE A 73 -7.39 -6.55 2.60
C PHE A 73 -7.32 -5.23 1.81
N MET A 74 -8.36 -4.39 1.88
CA MET A 74 -8.38 -3.08 1.22
C MET A 74 -7.30 -2.15 1.79
N LEU A 75 -7.08 -2.17 3.11
CA LEU A 75 -6.07 -1.36 3.78
C LEU A 75 -4.66 -1.73 3.31
N CYS A 76 -4.32 -3.02 3.36
CA CYS A 76 -3.04 -3.54 2.88
C CYS A 76 -2.83 -3.23 1.40
N THR A 77 -3.84 -3.49 0.56
CA THR A 77 -3.74 -3.23 -0.88
C THR A 77 -3.54 -1.74 -1.17
N SER A 78 -4.23 -0.85 -0.46
CA SER A 78 -4.03 0.59 -0.60
C SER A 78 -2.60 1.02 -0.26
N ILE A 79 -1.97 0.41 0.75
CA ILE A 79 -0.57 0.69 1.11
C ILE A 79 0.37 0.22 0.01
N PHE A 80 0.24 -1.04 -0.42
CA PHE A 80 1.12 -1.63 -1.44
C PHE A 80 0.96 -1.00 -2.83
N LYS A 81 -0.27 -0.60 -3.20
CA LYS A 81 -0.50 0.18 -4.43
C LYS A 81 0.22 1.52 -4.37
N ASN A 82 0.19 2.20 -3.22
CA ASN A 82 0.85 3.48 -3.05
C ASN A 82 2.39 3.36 -2.99
N ALA A 83 2.90 2.22 -2.51
CA ALA A 83 4.32 1.89 -2.55
C ALA A 83 4.81 1.45 -3.95
N GLY A 84 3.90 1.33 -4.93
CA GLY A 84 4.23 0.84 -6.28
C GLY A 84 4.53 -0.66 -6.35
N SER A 85 4.28 -1.41 -5.28
CA SER A 85 4.49 -2.87 -5.22
C SER A 85 3.39 -3.65 -5.94
N ILE A 86 2.21 -3.06 -6.11
CA ILE A 86 1.09 -3.62 -6.88
C ILE A 86 0.80 -2.66 -8.03
N SER A 87 0.98 -3.14 -9.26
CA SER A 87 0.63 -2.40 -10.46
C SER A 87 -0.88 -2.37 -10.68
N GLU A 88 -1.36 -1.36 -11.42
CA GLU A 88 -2.79 -1.26 -11.75
C GLU A 88 -3.25 -2.43 -12.65
N ALA A 89 -2.33 -3.00 -13.44
CA ALA A 89 -2.60 -4.18 -14.25
C ALA A 89 -2.82 -5.43 -13.39
N GLU A 90 -1.96 -5.68 -12.39
CA GLU A 90 -2.13 -6.78 -11.43
C GLU A 90 -3.41 -6.62 -10.60
N TRP A 91 -3.70 -5.39 -10.14
CA TRP A 91 -4.93 -5.08 -9.42
C TRP A 91 -6.18 -5.31 -10.30
N SER A 92 -6.15 -4.83 -11.54
CA SER A 92 -7.20 -5.05 -12.54
C SER A 92 -7.43 -6.55 -12.77
N PHE A 93 -6.34 -7.30 -12.96
CA PHE A 93 -6.39 -8.73 -13.17
C PHE A 93 -7.01 -9.46 -11.97
N LEU A 94 -6.66 -9.06 -10.75
CA LEU A 94 -7.25 -9.62 -9.54
C LEU A 94 -8.76 -9.37 -9.45
N LEU A 95 -9.21 -8.15 -9.77
CA LEU A 95 -10.63 -7.78 -9.66
C LEU A 95 -11.51 -8.33 -10.78
N ARG A 96 -11.02 -8.33 -12.02
CA ARG A 96 -11.79 -8.69 -13.21
C ARG A 96 -11.50 -10.11 -13.72
N GLY A 97 -10.47 -10.75 -13.18
CA GLY A 97 -9.94 -11.99 -13.70
C GLY A 97 -9.24 -11.81 -15.06
N ALA A 98 -8.79 -12.92 -15.63
CA ALA A 98 -8.38 -12.97 -17.03
C ALA A 98 -9.63 -12.85 -17.91
N LEU A 99 -10.06 -11.62 -18.23
CA LEU A 99 -10.96 -11.43 -19.35
C LEU A 99 -10.23 -11.95 -20.59
N ALA A 100 -10.73 -13.06 -21.15
CA ALA A 100 -10.16 -13.71 -22.32
C ALA A 100 -10.03 -12.69 -23.46
N GLY A 101 -8.81 -12.19 -23.70
CA GLY A 101 -8.54 -11.28 -24.82
C GLY A 101 -7.33 -10.36 -24.72
N SER A 102 -6.73 -10.18 -23.54
CA SER A 102 -5.49 -9.37 -23.44
C SER A 102 -4.37 -10.18 -22.82
N VAL A 103 -3.61 -10.85 -23.69
CA VAL A 103 -2.23 -11.25 -23.38
C VAL A 103 -1.47 -9.94 -23.10
N VAL A 104 -1.30 -9.61 -21.84
CA VAL A 104 -0.32 -8.59 -21.44
C VAL A 104 0.98 -9.34 -21.24
N ASP A 105 1.88 -9.19 -22.19
CA ASP A 105 3.25 -9.72 -22.09
C ASP A 105 3.87 -9.28 -20.75
N PRO A 106 4.60 -10.16 -20.05
CA PRO A 106 5.28 -9.79 -18.81
C PRO A 106 6.30 -8.66 -19.10
N PRO A 107 6.54 -7.76 -18.12
CA PRO A 107 7.51 -6.68 -18.30
C PRO A 107 8.88 -7.28 -18.58
N LYS A 108 9.41 -7.03 -19.80
CA LYS A 108 10.78 -7.38 -20.15
C LYS A 108 11.71 -6.71 -19.14
N LYS A 109 12.36 -7.52 -18.29
CA LYS A 109 13.59 -7.09 -17.62
C LYS A 109 14.58 -6.76 -18.73
N THR A 110 14.80 -5.47 -18.99
CA THR A 110 15.81 -4.99 -19.91
C THR A 110 17.17 -5.47 -19.41
N GLN A 111 17.65 -6.55 -20.01
CA GLN A 111 19.05 -6.92 -19.98
C GLN A 111 19.81 -5.86 -20.79
N SER A 112 20.35 -4.83 -20.13
CA SER A 112 21.48 -4.11 -20.70
C SER A 112 22.70 -5.01 -20.58
N ALA A 113 22.90 -5.84 -21.60
CA ALA A 113 24.19 -6.41 -21.90
C ALA A 113 25.07 -5.35 -22.59
N ASN A 114 26.36 -5.37 -22.23
CA ASN A 114 27.52 -4.73 -22.88
C ASN A 114 27.76 -3.27 -22.43
N THR A 115 28.87 -2.94 -21.76
CA THR A 115 30.25 -3.26 -22.13
C THR A 115 31.19 -3.13 -20.92
N LEU A 116 31.74 -4.24 -20.42
CA LEU A 116 32.92 -4.21 -19.56
C LEU A 116 33.70 -5.53 -19.71
N ARG A 117 34.50 -5.62 -20.78
CA ARG A 117 35.71 -6.46 -20.81
C ARG A 117 36.88 -5.55 -21.14
N ARG A 118 37.85 -5.52 -20.22
CA ARG A 118 39.14 -4.83 -20.32
C ARG A 118 40.12 -5.65 -21.21
N PRO A 119 41.43 -5.31 -21.25
CA PRO A 119 42.10 -4.53 -22.28
C PRO A 119 43.06 -5.38 -23.15
N VAL A 120 43.59 -4.72 -24.19
CA VAL A 120 44.87 -4.92 -24.91
C VAL A 120 45.72 -6.13 -24.49
N ASP A 121 45.94 -7.07 -25.42
CA ASP A 121 47.24 -7.72 -25.73
C ASP A 121 47.01 -8.86 -26.74
N GLU A 122 47.52 -8.73 -27.97
CA GLU A 122 48.48 -9.66 -28.60
C GLU A 122 48.69 -9.35 -30.09
N CYS A 123 49.97 -9.25 -30.43
CA CYS A 123 50.57 -8.93 -31.70
C CYS A 123 50.93 -10.24 -32.43
N HIS A 124 50.57 -10.39 -33.71
CA HIS A 124 51.31 -11.11 -34.75
C HIS A 124 50.81 -10.70 -36.14
#